data_AF-A0A537F4A2-F1
#
_entry.id   AF-A0A537F4A2-F1
#
_cell.length_a   1.000
_cell.length_b   1.000
_cell.length_c   1.000
_cell.angle_alpha   90.00
_cell.angle_beta   90.00
_cell.angle_gamma   90.00
#
_symmetry.space_group_name_H-M   'P 1'
#
loop_
_entity.id
_entity.type
_entity.pdbx_description
1 polymer ?
#
loop_
_entity_poly.entity_id
_entity_poly.type
_entity_poly.pdbx_seq_one_letter_code
_entity_poly.pdbx_strand_id
1 'polypeptide(L)'
;MISIGVDVGKVELPFSPNIFARALTPPASCNCLGKTYDQGGFDILFVGYNLGIDADPWSLYDNTQFAPTGGNYYLWNNATNNGLVEQIKTTVDKPTRLNLVKQWQVLAYDALPSIPIHYTREIVAFDKSISNGKAIFTAFNGPAWPPVELLNVGPANQPSNFLTTYGLYIAAGVIAAAGVILGGLLFRMRRHRIARTGYTRPPTSTTPPASGPPP
;
A
#
# COMPACT_ATOMS: atom_id res chain seq x y z
N MET A 1 -0.67 34.59 -3.34
CA MET A 1 -1.26 34.97 -4.64
C MET A 1 -1.08 36.47 -4.89
N ILE A 2 -1.61 37.35 -4.05
CA ILE A 2 -1.44 38.82 -4.22
C ILE A 2 0.03 39.24 -4.31
N SER A 3 0.91 38.65 -3.48
CA SER A 3 2.35 38.96 -3.47
C SER A 3 3.09 38.62 -4.77
N ILE A 4 2.49 37.82 -5.66
CA ILE A 4 3.04 37.46 -6.97
C ILE A 4 2.21 38.06 -8.12
N GLY A 5 1.36 39.05 -7.82
CA GLY A 5 0.56 39.77 -8.82
C GLY A 5 -0.69 39.01 -9.31
N VAL A 6 -1.11 37.95 -8.62
CA VAL A 6 -2.34 37.22 -8.96
C VAL A 6 -3.47 37.69 -8.04
N ASP A 7 -4.47 38.34 -8.64
CA ASP A 7 -5.71 38.72 -7.95
C ASP A 7 -6.63 37.50 -7.79
N VAL A 8 -7.06 37.23 -6.56
CA VAL A 8 -7.91 36.08 -6.21
C VAL A 8 -8.95 36.48 -5.17
N GLY A 9 -10.21 36.14 -5.43
CA GLY A 9 -11.29 36.22 -4.45
C GLY A 9 -11.41 34.91 -3.66
N LYS A 10 -11.65 35.00 -2.35
CA LYS A 10 -12.01 33.84 -1.52
C LYS A 10 -13.53 33.72 -1.46
N VAL A 11 -14.05 32.53 -1.73
CA VAL A 11 -15.46 32.17 -1.51
C VAL A 11 -15.53 30.97 -0.59
N GLU A 12 -16.36 31.07 0.44
CA GLU A 12 -16.68 29.95 1.33
C GLU A 12 -18.09 29.47 1.05
N LEU A 13 -18.25 28.17 0.81
CA LEU A 13 -19.53 27.53 0.47
C LEU A 13 -19.68 26.24 1.28
N PRO A 14 -20.93 25.83 1.61
CA PRO A 14 -21.18 24.49 2.12
C PRO A 14 -20.65 23.41 1.17
N PHE A 15 -20.04 22.35 1.73
CA PHE A 15 -19.50 21.24 0.92
C PHE A 15 -20.61 20.61 0.05
N SER A 16 -21.75 20.32 0.66
CA SER A 16 -22.97 19.89 -0.04
C SER A 16 -24.11 20.87 0.29
N PRO A 17 -24.92 21.28 -0.70
CA PRO A 17 -24.85 20.89 -2.11
C PRO A 17 -23.83 21.72 -2.93
N ASN A 18 -23.35 22.86 -2.42
CA ASN A 18 -22.74 23.91 -3.26
C ASN A 18 -21.41 23.53 -3.91
N ILE A 19 -20.38 23.16 -3.13
CA ILE A 19 -19.09 22.76 -3.71
C ILE A 19 -19.28 21.50 -4.57
N PHE A 20 -20.04 20.54 -4.06
CA PHE A 20 -20.31 19.27 -4.74
C PHE A 20 -20.94 19.46 -6.12
N ALA A 21 -22.00 20.28 -6.23
CA ALA A 21 -22.73 20.53 -7.47
C ALA A 21 -22.05 21.51 -8.43
N ARG A 22 -20.95 22.16 -8.04
CA ARG A 22 -20.19 23.07 -8.92
C ARG A 22 -18.89 22.45 -9.40
N ALA A 23 -18.18 21.75 -8.52
CA ALA A 23 -16.83 21.26 -8.78
C ALA A 23 -16.72 19.75 -8.97
N LEU A 24 -17.40 18.95 -8.13
CA LEU A 24 -17.18 17.50 -8.07
C LEU A 24 -18.11 16.74 -9.01
N THR A 25 -19.41 16.96 -8.87
CA THR A 25 -20.46 16.29 -9.64
C THR A 25 -21.47 17.34 -10.13
N PRO A 26 -21.05 18.23 -11.06
CA PRO A 26 -21.94 19.24 -11.59
C PRO A 26 -23.14 18.61 -12.31
N PRO A 27 -24.39 19.04 -12.02
CA PRO A 27 -25.56 18.57 -12.74
C PRO A 27 -25.44 18.86 -14.24
N ALA A 28 -25.85 17.92 -15.10
CA ALA A 28 -25.81 18.13 -16.55
C ALA A 28 -26.55 19.41 -16.99
N SER A 29 -27.60 19.80 -16.25
CA SER A 29 -28.38 21.01 -16.51
C SER A 29 -27.63 22.32 -16.28
N CYS A 30 -26.53 22.34 -15.53
CA CYS A 30 -25.80 23.59 -15.27
C CYS A 30 -24.90 24.03 -16.43
N ASN A 31 -24.48 23.11 -17.31
CA ASN A 31 -23.47 23.34 -18.35
C ASN A 31 -22.20 24.08 -17.83
N CYS A 32 -21.82 23.77 -16.59
CA CYS A 32 -20.84 24.52 -15.80
C CYS A 32 -19.51 23.78 -15.59
N LEU A 33 -19.38 22.54 -16.09
CA LEU A 33 -18.14 21.77 -15.99
C LEU A 33 -17.00 22.48 -16.74
N GLY A 34 -15.86 22.66 -16.06
CA GLY A 34 -14.69 23.34 -16.62
C GLY A 34 -14.88 24.84 -16.87
N LYS A 35 -15.95 25.44 -16.32
CA LYS A 35 -16.23 26.88 -16.41
C LYS A 35 -15.69 27.61 -15.19
N THR A 36 -15.54 28.94 -15.32
CA THR A 36 -15.11 29.80 -14.21
C THR A 36 -16.15 29.86 -13.10
N TYR A 37 -15.77 30.42 -11.94
CA TYR A 37 -16.70 30.60 -10.82
C TYR A 37 -17.97 31.36 -11.21
N ASP A 38 -17.87 32.44 -11.99
CA ASP A 38 -19.02 33.26 -12.41
C ASP A 38 -19.97 32.54 -13.37
N GLN A 39 -19.47 31.51 -14.05
CA GLN A 39 -20.22 30.65 -14.97
C GLN A 39 -20.78 29.39 -14.29
N GLY A 40 -20.70 29.32 -12.95
CA GLY A 40 -21.23 28.21 -12.17
C GLY A 40 -20.20 27.12 -11.85
N GLY A 41 -19.00 27.16 -12.42
CA GLY A 41 -17.93 26.22 -12.12
C GLY A 41 -17.01 26.71 -10.99
N PHE A 42 -15.71 26.53 -11.16
CA PHE A 42 -14.69 26.97 -10.20
C PHE A 42 -13.34 27.21 -10.90
N ASP A 43 -12.57 28.18 -10.40
CA ASP A 43 -11.23 28.47 -10.91
C ASP A 43 -10.14 27.76 -10.09
N ILE A 44 -10.27 27.79 -8.75
CA ILE A 44 -9.38 27.11 -7.81
C ILE A 44 -10.24 26.50 -6.70
N LEU A 45 -10.03 25.23 -6.40
CA LEU A 45 -10.70 24.51 -5.33
C LEU A 45 -9.70 24.09 -4.24
N PHE A 46 -9.96 24.50 -3.00
CA PHE A 46 -9.29 23.94 -1.83
C PHE A 46 -10.13 22.80 -1.26
N VAL A 47 -9.66 21.56 -1.42
CA VAL A 47 -10.38 20.35 -1.01
C VAL A 47 -9.41 19.31 -0.44
N GLY A 48 -9.88 18.56 0.56
CA GLY A 48 -9.18 17.41 1.12
C GLY A 48 -9.69 16.10 0.53
N TYR A 49 -8.82 15.09 0.47
CA TYR A 49 -9.18 13.75 0.05
C TYR A 49 -9.01 12.75 1.19
N ASN A 50 -9.96 11.82 1.29
CA ASN A 50 -9.76 10.56 1.98
C ASN A 50 -9.34 9.52 0.94
N LEU A 51 -8.03 9.30 0.80
CA LEU A 51 -7.48 8.39 -0.20
C LEU A 51 -7.55 6.94 0.31
N GLY A 52 -7.68 5.99 -0.64
CA GLY A 52 -7.60 4.58 -0.31
C GLY A 52 -6.20 4.16 0.17
N ILE A 53 -6.11 2.95 0.72
CA ILE A 53 -4.84 2.34 1.14
C ILE A 53 -3.87 2.09 -0.03
N ASP A 54 -4.40 2.08 -1.24
CA ASP A 54 -3.64 1.85 -2.46
C ASP A 54 -3.30 3.17 -3.16
N ALA A 55 -2.03 3.34 -3.51
CA ALA A 55 -1.51 4.51 -4.21
C ALA A 55 -1.78 4.45 -5.72
N ASP A 56 -3.05 4.21 -6.09
CA ASP A 56 -3.54 4.22 -7.47
C ASP A 56 -4.16 5.62 -7.80
N PRO A 57 -3.54 6.41 -8.70
CA PRO A 57 -4.05 7.72 -9.09
C PRO A 57 -5.29 7.66 -10.00
N TRP A 58 -5.69 6.48 -10.49
CA TRP A 58 -6.69 6.32 -11.55
C TRP A 58 -7.98 7.10 -11.30
N SER A 59 -8.58 6.93 -10.11
CA SER A 59 -9.89 7.53 -9.79
C SER A 59 -9.93 9.06 -9.88
N LEU A 60 -8.78 9.73 -9.78
CA LEU A 60 -8.67 11.19 -9.73
C LEU A 60 -8.02 11.80 -10.97
N TYR A 61 -7.22 11.04 -11.72
CA TYR A 61 -6.35 11.61 -12.75
C TYR A 61 -6.41 10.89 -14.10
N ASP A 62 -7.07 9.75 -14.20
CA ASP A 62 -7.25 9.09 -15.49
C ASP A 62 -8.26 9.84 -16.37
N ASN A 63 -8.08 9.81 -17.69
CA ASN A 63 -8.99 10.48 -18.62
C ASN A 63 -10.36 9.80 -18.72
N THR A 64 -10.48 8.52 -18.35
CA THR A 64 -11.79 7.86 -18.24
C THR A 64 -12.59 8.31 -17.02
N GLN A 65 -11.94 9.03 -16.10
CA GLN A 65 -12.53 9.45 -14.83
C GLN A 65 -12.96 10.92 -14.82
N PHE A 66 -13.22 11.54 -15.98
CA PHE A 66 -13.72 12.92 -16.00
C PHE A 66 -15.03 13.06 -15.21
N ALA A 67 -15.12 14.19 -14.50
CA ALA A 67 -16.38 14.67 -13.95
C ALA A 67 -17.42 14.85 -15.10
N PRO A 68 -18.74 14.76 -14.81
CA PRO A 68 -19.34 14.66 -13.49
C PRO A 68 -19.40 13.23 -12.93
N THR A 69 -19.05 12.21 -13.71
CA THR A 69 -19.21 10.80 -13.32
C THR A 69 -17.99 10.21 -12.61
N GLY A 70 -16.79 10.76 -12.84
CA GLY A 70 -15.56 10.34 -12.18
C GLY A 70 -14.91 11.45 -11.33
N GLY A 71 -13.77 11.13 -10.72
CA GLY A 71 -13.06 12.01 -9.79
C GLY A 71 -12.04 12.96 -10.42
N ASN A 72 -11.84 12.94 -11.74
CA ASN A 72 -11.00 13.86 -12.49
C ASN A 72 -11.78 15.13 -12.86
N TYR A 73 -12.15 15.90 -11.83
CA TYR A 73 -12.72 17.24 -11.97
C TYR A 73 -11.66 18.32 -12.26
N TYR A 74 -10.38 17.94 -12.28
CA TYR A 74 -9.28 18.74 -12.83
C TYR A 74 -9.35 18.86 -14.35
N LEU A 75 -10.10 17.95 -15.00
CA LEU A 75 -10.17 17.82 -16.46
C LEU A 75 -8.79 17.61 -17.09
N TRP A 76 -7.87 17.01 -16.34
CA TRP A 76 -6.50 16.79 -16.79
C TRP A 76 -6.44 15.60 -17.74
N ASN A 77 -5.92 15.81 -18.94
CA ASN A 77 -5.69 14.78 -19.94
C ASN A 77 -4.25 14.83 -20.43
N ASN A 78 -3.45 13.82 -20.08
CA ASN A 78 -2.05 13.74 -20.49
C ASN A 78 -1.72 12.30 -20.88
N ALA A 79 -1.17 12.11 -22.09
CA ALA A 79 -0.91 10.77 -22.63
C ALA A 79 0.08 9.97 -21.77
N THR A 80 1.12 10.63 -21.24
CA THR A 80 2.09 10.00 -20.34
C THR A 80 1.45 9.61 -19.01
N ASN A 81 0.59 10.46 -18.46
CA ASN A 81 -0.19 10.14 -17.26
C ASN A 81 -1.05 8.91 -17.50
N ASN A 82 -1.86 8.89 -18.57
CA ASN A 82 -2.78 7.79 -18.86
C ASN A 82 -2.01 6.46 -18.99
N GLY A 83 -0.84 6.48 -19.63
CA GLY A 83 0.05 5.31 -19.71
C GLY A 83 0.62 4.87 -18.36
N LEU A 84 1.03 5.80 -17.49
CA LEU A 84 1.55 5.48 -16.15
C LEU A 84 0.45 4.95 -15.23
N VAL A 85 -0.73 5.58 -15.24
CA VAL A 85 -1.88 5.15 -14.44
C VAL A 85 -2.29 3.72 -14.78
N GLU A 86 -2.42 3.40 -16.08
CA GLU A 86 -2.75 2.05 -16.53
C GLU A 86 -1.70 1.02 -16.09
N GLN A 87 -0.41 1.35 -16.22
CA GLN A 87 0.67 0.47 -15.76
C GLN A 87 0.66 0.29 -14.23
N ILE A 88 0.42 1.36 -13.46
CA ILE A 88 0.29 1.27 -11.99
C ILE A 88 -0.87 0.35 -11.62
N LYS A 89 -2.00 0.47 -12.32
CA LYS A 89 -3.21 -0.31 -12.06
C LYS A 89 -3.03 -1.81 -12.36
N THR A 90 -2.30 -2.13 -13.42
CA THR A 90 -2.16 -3.51 -13.94
C THR A 90 -0.91 -4.24 -13.46
N THR A 91 0.11 -3.53 -12.96
CA THR A 91 1.35 -4.14 -12.46
C THR A 91 1.15 -4.76 -11.07
N VAL A 92 1.41 -6.06 -10.93
CA VAL A 92 1.33 -6.77 -9.64
C VAL A 92 2.66 -6.80 -8.89
N ASP A 93 3.79 -6.77 -9.61
CA ASP A 93 5.12 -6.76 -9.00
C ASP A 93 5.36 -5.46 -8.20
N LYS A 94 5.53 -5.59 -6.88
CA LYS A 94 5.57 -4.46 -5.95
C LYS A 94 6.74 -3.50 -6.21
N PRO A 95 8.00 -3.94 -6.38
CA PRO A 95 9.10 -3.06 -6.74
C PRO A 95 8.86 -2.28 -8.04
N THR A 96 8.39 -2.96 -9.09
CA THR A 96 8.06 -2.32 -10.37
C THR A 96 6.96 -1.29 -10.21
N ARG A 97 5.85 -1.67 -9.56
CA ARG A 97 4.72 -0.77 -9.34
C ARG A 97 5.11 0.46 -8.52
N LEU A 98 5.91 0.29 -7.46
CA LEU A 98 6.40 1.41 -6.66
C LEU A 98 7.25 2.39 -7.51
N ASN A 99 8.05 1.88 -8.44
CA ASN A 99 8.83 2.72 -9.34
C ASN A 99 7.93 3.50 -10.32
N LEU A 100 6.85 2.88 -10.81
CA LEU A 100 5.85 3.55 -11.65
C LEU A 100 5.13 4.67 -10.87
N VAL A 101 4.72 4.42 -9.63
CA VAL A 101 4.11 5.44 -8.76
C VAL A 101 5.05 6.63 -8.56
N LYS A 102 6.35 6.40 -8.33
CA LYS A 102 7.34 7.47 -8.20
C LYS A 102 7.48 8.31 -9.48
N GLN A 103 7.49 7.66 -10.64
CA GLN A 103 7.51 8.36 -11.93
C GLN A 103 6.25 9.20 -12.13
N TRP A 104 5.09 8.66 -11.77
CA TRP A 104 3.83 9.41 -11.79
C TRP A 104 3.86 10.63 -10.86
N GLN A 105 4.43 10.50 -9.65
CA GLN A 105 4.59 11.62 -8.73
C GLN A 105 5.46 12.74 -9.31
N VAL A 106 6.55 12.40 -10.01
CA VAL A 106 7.39 13.39 -10.72
C VAL A 106 6.59 14.08 -11.82
N LEU A 107 5.88 13.31 -12.66
CA LEU A 107 5.03 13.87 -13.71
C LEU A 107 3.96 14.82 -13.15
N ALA A 108 3.25 14.40 -12.09
CA ALA A 108 2.21 15.21 -11.48
C ALA A 108 2.78 16.49 -10.83
N TYR A 109 3.97 16.41 -10.24
CA TYR A 109 4.66 17.57 -9.69
C TYR A 109 5.01 18.59 -10.77
N ASP A 110 5.50 18.15 -11.93
CA ASP A 110 5.89 19.04 -13.03
C ASP A 110 4.66 19.59 -13.80
N ALA A 111 3.63 18.76 -13.97
CA ALA A 111 2.43 19.12 -14.74
C ALA A 111 1.40 19.93 -13.92
N LEU A 112 1.49 19.90 -12.59
CA LEU A 112 0.63 20.62 -11.65
C LEU A 112 -0.89 20.50 -11.93
N PRO A 113 -1.46 19.30 -12.17
CA PRO A 113 -2.92 19.14 -12.28
C PRO A 113 -3.62 19.48 -10.95
N SER A 114 -2.92 19.29 -9.84
CA SER A 114 -3.29 19.71 -8.50
C SER A 114 -2.01 20.10 -7.74
N ILE A 115 -2.17 20.86 -6.66
CA ILE A 115 -1.04 21.30 -5.82
C ILE A 115 -1.24 20.67 -4.43
N PRO A 116 -0.42 19.69 -4.01
CA PRO A 116 -0.46 19.16 -2.66
C PRO A 116 -0.05 20.23 -1.64
N ILE A 117 -0.93 20.53 -0.68
CA ILE A 117 -0.70 21.59 0.32
C ILE A 117 -0.28 21.03 1.67
N HIS A 118 -0.91 19.93 2.11
CA HIS A 118 -0.69 19.39 3.44
C HIS A 118 -1.08 17.91 3.53
N TYR A 119 -0.24 17.13 4.22
CA TYR A 119 -0.59 15.78 4.66
C TYR A 119 -1.02 15.85 6.12
N THR A 120 -2.31 15.59 6.37
CA THR A 120 -2.87 15.63 7.72
C THR A 120 -2.41 14.43 8.54
N ARG A 121 -2.35 14.63 9.86
CA ARG A 121 -2.29 13.53 10.83
C ARG A 121 -3.64 13.48 11.52
N GLU A 122 -4.31 12.35 11.42
CA GLU A 122 -5.58 12.17 12.12
C GLU A 122 -5.32 11.89 13.60
N ILE A 123 -5.98 12.67 14.46
CA ILE A 123 -5.95 12.50 15.91
C ILE A 123 -7.33 11.97 16.32
N VAL A 124 -7.36 10.69 16.69
CA VAL A 124 -8.57 10.04 17.19
C VAL A 124 -8.47 9.81 18.69
N ALA A 125 -9.58 10.05 19.38
CA ALA A 125 -9.73 9.78 20.79
C ALA A 125 -10.69 8.61 20.98
N PHE A 126 -10.31 7.66 21.84
CA PHE A 126 -11.16 6.58 22.27
C PHE A 126 -11.45 6.76 23.76
N ASP A 127 -12.63 6.30 24.20
CA ASP A 127 -12.88 6.16 25.62
C ASP A 127 -11.84 5.20 26.25
N LYS A 128 -11.49 5.44 27.52
CA LYS A 128 -10.48 4.64 28.23
C LYS A 128 -10.86 3.16 28.36
N SER A 129 -12.16 2.85 28.29
CA SER A 129 -12.65 1.46 28.31
C SER A 129 -12.41 0.74 26.98
N ILE A 130 -12.13 1.43 25.88
CA ILE A 130 -11.92 0.80 24.57
C ILE A 130 -10.46 0.34 24.45
N SER A 131 -10.25 -0.97 24.57
CA SER A 131 -8.91 -1.56 24.65
C SER A 131 -8.25 -1.80 23.30
N ASN A 132 -9.04 -1.96 22.24
CA ASN A 132 -8.56 -2.27 20.89
C ASN A 132 -8.74 -1.14 19.87
N GLY A 133 -9.18 0.05 20.30
CA GLY A 133 -9.56 1.16 19.42
C GLY A 133 -8.48 1.55 18.42
N LYS A 134 -7.22 1.65 18.89
CA LYS A 134 -6.07 1.91 18.00
C LYS A 134 -5.90 0.84 16.93
N ALA A 135 -6.00 -0.45 17.28
CA ALA A 135 -5.77 -1.54 16.34
C ALA A 135 -6.87 -1.59 15.27
N ILE A 136 -8.12 -1.45 15.69
CA ILE A 136 -9.28 -1.42 14.79
C ILE A 136 -9.23 -0.21 13.87
N PHE A 137 -8.97 0.98 14.42
CA PHE A 137 -8.82 2.17 13.60
C PHE A 137 -7.66 2.05 12.60
N THR A 138 -6.51 1.55 13.01
CA THR A 138 -5.37 1.36 12.09
C THR A 138 -5.70 0.37 10.95
N ALA A 139 -6.48 -0.67 11.22
CA ALA A 139 -6.81 -1.70 10.25
C ALA A 139 -7.92 -1.30 9.28
N PHE A 140 -8.87 -0.46 9.70
CA PHE A 140 -10.10 -0.18 8.97
C PHE A 140 -10.33 1.29 8.64
N ASN A 141 -9.46 2.21 9.08
CA ASN A 141 -9.63 3.62 8.75
C ASN A 141 -9.46 3.85 7.24
N GLY A 142 -10.58 4.17 6.58
CA GLY A 142 -10.67 4.50 5.16
C GLY A 142 -11.37 3.43 4.32
N PRO A 143 -12.42 3.74 3.54
CA PRO A 143 -13.11 5.04 3.39
C PRO A 143 -14.18 5.32 4.46
N ALA A 144 -14.38 4.42 5.42
CA ALA A 144 -15.38 4.56 6.49
C ALA A 144 -14.76 4.36 7.88
N TRP A 145 -15.46 4.83 8.91
CA TRP A 145 -15.11 4.52 10.29
C TRP A 145 -15.25 3.01 10.55
N PRO A 146 -14.37 2.41 11.38
CA PRO A 146 -14.57 1.04 11.79
C PRO A 146 -15.95 0.86 12.44
N PRO A 147 -16.67 -0.22 12.12
CA PRO A 147 -17.92 -0.56 12.80
C PRO A 147 -17.72 -0.67 14.32
N VAL A 148 -18.68 -0.19 15.10
CA VAL A 148 -18.61 -0.17 16.57
C VAL A 148 -18.53 -1.59 17.15
N GLU A 149 -19.06 -2.57 16.42
CA GLU A 149 -19.08 -3.99 16.76
C GLU A 149 -17.68 -4.61 16.78
N LEU A 150 -16.70 -3.97 16.13
CA LEU A 150 -15.30 -4.38 16.19
C LEU A 150 -14.57 -3.82 17.41
N LEU A 151 -15.16 -2.85 18.12
CA LEU A 151 -14.58 -2.24 19.32
C LEU A 151 -14.90 -3.07 20.56
N ASN A 152 -13.86 -3.39 21.32
CA ASN A 152 -13.95 -4.16 22.55
C ASN A 152 -13.85 -3.22 23.75
N VAL A 153 -14.87 -3.27 24.61
CA VAL A 153 -14.80 -2.74 25.97
C VAL A 153 -13.88 -3.66 26.77
N GLY A 154 -12.65 -3.21 26.99
CA GLY A 154 -11.71 -3.86 27.90
C GLY A 154 -12.05 -3.52 29.36
N PRO A 155 -11.51 -4.28 30.33
CA PRO A 155 -11.59 -3.87 31.72
C PRO A 155 -10.89 -2.51 31.85
N ALA A 156 -11.59 -1.52 32.40
CA ALA A 156 -11.00 -0.22 32.70
C ALA A 156 -9.72 -0.44 33.51
N ASN A 157 -8.58 0.07 33.01
CA ASN A 157 -7.26 0.03 33.63
C ASN A 157 -6.66 -1.37 33.86
N GLN A 158 -5.99 -1.93 32.85
CA GLN A 158 -4.86 -2.82 33.08
C GLN A 158 -3.59 -2.23 32.44
N PRO A 159 -2.49 -2.07 33.19
CA PRO A 159 -1.25 -1.52 32.64
C PRO A 159 -0.71 -2.47 31.56
N SER A 160 -0.48 -1.94 30.36
CA SER A 160 0.15 -2.69 29.28
C SER A 160 1.55 -3.12 29.73
N ASN A 161 1.78 -4.41 29.93
CA ASN A 161 3.12 -4.94 30.13
C ASN A 161 3.75 -5.37 28.79
N PHE A 162 5.08 -5.39 28.76
CA PHE A 162 5.90 -5.70 27.58
C PHE A 162 5.47 -6.99 26.87
N LEU A 163 5.00 -7.98 27.62
CA LEU A 163 4.61 -9.29 27.09
C LEU A 163 3.29 -9.25 26.31
N THR A 164 2.32 -8.40 26.69
CA THR A 164 1.07 -8.22 25.93
C THR A 164 1.25 -7.46 24.63
N THR A 165 2.16 -6.48 24.57
CA THR A 165 2.36 -5.63 23.38
C THR A 165 3.30 -6.26 22.36
N TYR A 166 4.30 -7.03 22.81
CA TYR A 166 5.33 -7.60 21.93
C TYR A 166 5.37 -9.13 21.91
N GLY A 167 4.58 -9.81 22.74
CA GLY A 167 4.60 -11.28 22.86
C GLY A 167 4.23 -12.02 21.57
N LEU A 168 3.35 -11.44 20.73
CA LEU A 168 3.00 -12.03 19.43
C LEU A 168 4.21 -12.08 18.48
N TYR A 169 5.09 -11.09 18.54
CA TYR A 169 6.28 -11.02 17.67
C TYR A 169 7.40 -11.95 18.17
N ILE A 170 7.53 -12.15 19.49
CA ILE A 170 8.49 -13.11 20.06
C ILE A 170 8.06 -14.55 19.74
N ALA A 171 6.77 -14.88 19.88
CA ALA A 171 6.26 -16.20 19.53
C ALA A 171 6.46 -16.52 18.04
N ALA A 172 6.20 -15.57 17.15
CA ALA A 172 6.42 -15.73 15.71
C ALA A 172 7.92 -15.92 15.36
N GLY A 173 8.82 -15.19 16.02
CA GLY A 173 10.27 -15.32 15.81
C GLY A 173 10.84 -16.67 16.25
N VAL A 174 10.38 -17.20 17.40
CA VAL A 174 10.82 -18.51 17.92
C VAL A 174 10.31 -19.67 17.04
N ILE A 175 9.08 -19.58 16.53
CA ILE A 175 8.51 -20.59 15.61
C ILE A 175 9.27 -20.60 14.27
N ALA A 176 9.64 -19.42 13.74
CA ALA A 176 10.42 -19.32 12.52
C ALA A 176 11.84 -19.91 12.67
N ALA A 177 12.51 -19.66 13.81
CA ALA A 177 13.84 -20.21 14.09
C ALA A 177 13.84 -21.75 14.24
N ALA A 178 12.83 -22.31 14.93
CA ALA A 178 12.68 -23.76 15.07
C ALA A 178 12.42 -24.46 13.72
N GLY A 179 11.62 -23.85 12.84
CA GLY A 179 11.36 -24.37 11.49
C GLY A 179 12.61 -24.42 10.61
N VAL A 180 13.47 -23.40 10.67
CA VAL A 180 14.72 -23.35 9.89
C VAL A 180 15.74 -24.39 10.38
N ILE A 181 15.87 -24.59 11.70
CA ILE A 181 16.77 -25.60 12.27
C ILE A 181 16.31 -27.02 11.92
N LEU A 182 15.01 -27.30 12.06
CA LEU A 182 14.45 -28.62 11.77
C LEU A 182 14.50 -28.95 10.27
N GLY A 183 14.20 -27.97 9.40
CA GLY A 183 14.32 -28.10 7.95
C GLY A 183 15.76 -28.33 7.49
N GLY A 184 16.73 -27.63 8.08
CA GLY A 184 18.16 -27.82 7.82
C GLY A 184 18.67 -29.20 8.22
N LEU A 185 18.25 -29.72 9.39
CA LEU A 185 18.60 -31.06 9.85
C LEU A 185 18.04 -32.15 8.95
N LEU A 186 16.76 -32.04 8.56
CA LEU A 186 16.10 -33.01 7.67
C LEU A 186 16.72 -33.01 6.26
N PHE A 187 17.08 -31.84 5.72
CA PHE A 187 17.75 -31.73 4.43
C PHE A 187 19.16 -32.35 4.45
N ARG A 188 19.93 -32.13 5.54
CA ARG A 188 21.27 -32.71 5.71
C ARG A 188 21.24 -34.23 5.87
N MET A 189 20.23 -34.76 6.57
CA MET A 189 20.03 -36.22 6.68
C MET A 189 19.63 -36.86 5.35
N ARG A 190 18.83 -36.19 4.50
CA ARG A 190 18.49 -36.67 3.15
C ARG A 190 19.70 -36.77 2.23
N ARG A 191 20.61 -35.77 2.25
CA ARG A 191 21.84 -35.81 1.45
C ARG A 191 22.80 -36.94 1.85
N HIS A 192 22.90 -37.24 3.15
CA HIS A 192 23.75 -38.34 3.62
C HIS A 192 23.23 -39.74 3.28
N ARG A 193 21.91 -39.93 3.11
CA ARG A 193 21.36 -41.23 2.66
C ARG A 193 21.64 -41.48 1.18
N ILE A 194 21.57 -40.46 0.34
CA ILE A 194 21.83 -40.58 -1.11
C ILE A 194 23.31 -40.90 -1.37
N ALA A 195 24.23 -40.38 -0.55
CA ALA A 195 25.67 -40.63 -0.70
C ALA A 195 26.14 -42.02 -0.24
N ARG A 196 25.32 -42.79 0.49
CA ARG A 196 25.72 -44.11 1.06
C ARG A 196 25.31 -45.32 0.21
N THR A 197 24.52 -45.15 -0.84
CA THR A 197 24.00 -46.25 -1.67
C THR A 197 24.69 -46.43 -3.03
N GLY A 198 25.87 -45.84 -3.24
CA GLY A 198 26.54 -45.88 -4.54
C GLY A 198 28.05 -46.05 -4.48
N TYR A 199 28.55 -47.16 -3.93
CA TYR A 199 29.88 -47.68 -4.31
C TYR A 199 30.05 -49.15 -3.91
N THR A 200 29.71 -50.08 -4.80
CA THR A 200 30.17 -51.48 -4.73
C THR A 200 31.41 -51.62 -5.62
N ARG A 201 32.58 -51.81 -5.00
CA ARG A 201 33.86 -52.11 -5.66
C ARG A 201 33.93 -53.60 -6.01
N PRO A 202 34.41 -54.03 -7.19
CA PRO A 202 34.62 -55.45 -7.48
C PRO A 202 35.87 -55.98 -6.75
N PRO A 203 35.93 -57.28 -6.39
CA PRO A 203 37.07 -57.86 -5.69
C PRO A 203 38.26 -58.10 -6.64
N THR A 204 39.42 -57.56 -6.29
CA THR A 204 40.72 -57.89 -6.88
C THR A 204 41.31 -59.13 -6.21
N SER A 205 41.55 -60.19 -6.98
CA SER A 205 42.30 -61.37 -6.57
C SER A 205 43.80 -61.06 -6.51
N THR A 206 44.45 -61.38 -5.40
CA THR A 206 45.92 -61.41 -5.30
C THR A 206 46.35 -62.69 -4.59
N THR A 207 46.87 -63.64 -5.36
CA THR A 207 47.60 -64.82 -4.88
C THR A 207 49.02 -64.39 -4.45
N PRO A 208 49.57 -64.86 -3.31
CA PRO A 208 50.94 -64.54 -2.91
C PRO A 208 51.97 -65.51 -3.52
N PRO A 209 53.24 -65.11 -3.71
CA PRO A 209 54.28 -66.01 -4.17
C PRO A 209 54.89 -66.80 -3.00
N ALA A 210 55.16 -68.09 -3.20
CA ALA A 210 55.93 -68.93 -2.28
C ALA A 210 57.26 -69.35 -2.94
N SER A 211 58.32 -69.34 -2.14
CA SER A 211 59.72 -69.52 -2.52
C SER A 211 60.28 -70.92 -2.21
N GLY A 212 60.95 -71.53 -3.22
CA GLY A 212 62.12 -72.46 -3.14
C GLY A 212 61.85 -73.98 -3.01
N PRO A 213 62.88 -74.88 -3.14
CA PRO A 213 64.11 -74.91 -3.98
C PRO A 213 64.35 -76.32 -4.66
N PRO A 214 65.59 -76.80 -4.92
CA PRO A 214 66.29 -77.08 -6.21
C PRO A 214 66.24 -78.59 -6.66
N PRO A 215 66.92 -79.10 -7.73
CA PRO A 215 68.34 -78.97 -8.15
C PRO A 215 68.59 -78.14 -9.41
#